data_AF-A0A259MGV8-F1
#
_entry.id   AF-A0A259MGV8-F1
#
_cell.length_a   1.000
_cell.length_b   1.000
_cell.length_c   1.000
_cell.angle_alpha   90.00
_cell.angle_beta   90.00
_cell.angle_gamma   90.00
#
_symmetry.space_group_name_H-M   'P 1'
#
loop_
_entity.id
_entity.type
_entity.pdbx_description
1 polymer ?
#
loop_
_entity_poly.entity_id
_entity_poly.type
_entity_poly.pdbx_seq_one_letter_code
_entity_poly.pdbx_strand_id
1 'polypeptide(L)' 'MAEITTGALRRTLNLARPDDVYNAIVDAHRGLSDEQCRAFDARLILLLANHVGDEAVLHEALRAARETMEET' A
#
# COMPACT_ATOMS: atom_id res chain seq x y z
N MET A 1 17.08 -14.31 -17.75
CA MET A 1 16.27 -13.08 -17.65
C MET A 1 14.88 -13.52 -17.24
N ALA A 2 14.49 -13.33 -15.99
CA ALA A 2 13.15 -13.68 -15.53
C ALA A 2 12.17 -12.68 -16.16
N GLU A 3 11.19 -13.18 -16.91
CA GLU A 3 10.03 -12.41 -17.35
C GLU A 3 9.37 -11.84 -16.10
N ILE A 4 9.45 -10.51 -15.93
CA ILE A 4 8.62 -9.82 -14.96
C ILE A 4 7.21 -9.95 -15.51
N THR A 5 6.41 -10.84 -14.94
CA THR A 5 4.96 -10.84 -15.13
C THR A 5 4.48 -9.45 -14.75
N THR A 6 4.16 -8.61 -15.74
CA THR A 6 3.61 -7.27 -15.49
C THR A 6 2.24 -7.42 -14.85
N GLY A 7 2.17 -7.27 -13.53
CA GLY A 7 0.90 -7.08 -12.85
C GLY A 7 0.36 -5.70 -13.20
N ALA A 8 -0.94 -5.56 -13.47
CA ALA A 8 -1.52 -4.28 -13.86
C ALA A 8 -1.68 -3.31 -12.65
N LEU A 9 -0.58 -2.95 -11.99
CA LEU A 9 -0.59 -2.04 -10.85
C LEU A 9 -1.27 -0.72 -11.22
N ARG A 10 -2.35 -0.41 -10.53
CA ARG A 10 -3.10 0.84 -10.75
C ARG A 10 -2.43 1.99 -9.99
N ARG A 11 -1.85 2.93 -10.74
CA ARG A 11 -1.20 4.16 -10.22
C ARG A 11 -2.13 5.38 -10.19
N THR A 12 -3.37 5.24 -10.67
CA THR A 12 -4.36 6.31 -10.72
C THR A 12 -5.40 6.16 -9.61
N LEU A 13 -6.01 7.27 -9.21
CA LEU A 13 -7.06 7.27 -8.19
C LEU A 13 -8.15 6.22 -8.53
N ASN A 14 -8.45 5.37 -7.55
CA ASN A 14 -9.41 4.27 -7.67
C ASN A 14 -10.47 4.26 -6.57
N LEU A 15 -10.56 5.34 -5.79
CA LEU A 15 -11.53 5.47 -4.70
C LEU A 15 -12.63 6.43 -5.14
N ALA A 16 -13.89 6.04 -4.91
CA ALA A 16 -15.03 6.90 -5.18
C ALA A 16 -15.07 8.13 -4.28
N ARG A 17 -14.55 8.00 -3.05
CA ARG A 17 -14.51 9.05 -2.01
C ARG A 17 -13.13 9.04 -1.35
N PRO A 18 -12.08 9.58 -2.01
CA PRO A 18 -10.71 9.50 -1.52
C PRO A 18 -10.51 10.14 -0.16
N ASP A 19 -11.12 11.32 0.05
CA ASP A 19 -10.94 12.11 1.28
C ASP A 19 -11.49 11.37 2.50
N ASP A 20 -12.64 10.70 2.37
CA ASP A 20 -13.25 9.95 3.47
C ASP A 20 -12.40 8.73 3.87
N VAL A 21 -11.83 8.03 2.88
CA VAL A 21 -10.95 6.90 3.13
C VAL A 21 -9.65 7.36 3.77
N TYR A 22 -9.07 8.47 3.30
CA TYR A 22 -7.86 9.05 3.89
C TYR A 22 -8.11 9.47 5.34
N ASN A 23 -9.21 10.16 5.61
CA ASN A 23 -9.61 10.56 6.97
C ASN A 23 -9.80 9.33 7.87
N ALA A 24 -10.43 8.26 7.38
CA ALA A 24 -10.59 7.03 8.15
C ALA A 24 -9.25 6.38 8.54
N ILE A 25 -8.25 6.41 7.64
CA ILE A 25 -6.89 5.91 7.94
C ILE A 25 -6.22 6.79 8.99
N VAL A 26 -6.29 8.12 8.84
CA VAL A 26 -5.70 9.06 9.82
C VAL A 26 -6.35 8.90 11.20
N ASP A 27 -7.67 8.76 11.23
CA ASP A 27 -8.43 8.60 12.46
C ASP A 27 -8.11 7.27 13.16
N ALA A 28 -7.83 6.20 12.38
CA ALA A 28 -7.41 4.92 12.93
C ALA A 28 -6.04 4.98 13.65
N HIS A 29 -5.20 5.97 13.34
CA HIS A 29 -3.93 6.19 14.02
C HIS A 29 -4.06 7.02 15.31
N ARG A 30 -5.20 7.67 15.56
CA ARG A 30 -5.36 8.55 16.72
C ARG A 30 -5.22 7.78 18.03
N GLY A 31 -4.32 8.27 18.90
CA GLY A 31 -4.06 7.67 20.20
C GLY A 31 -3.10 6.48 20.18
N LEU A 32 -2.53 6.13 19.02
CA LEU A 32 -1.46 5.15 18.90
C LEU A 32 -0.09 5.83 19.11
N SER A 33 0.84 5.11 19.73
CA SER A 33 2.26 5.47 19.72
C SER A 33 2.90 5.16 18.37
N ASP A 34 4.07 5.72 18.08
CA ASP A 34 4.80 5.47 16.83
C ASP A 34 5.01 3.97 16.55
N GLU A 35 5.27 3.18 17.59
CA GLU A 35 5.44 1.73 17.47
C GLU A 35 4.11 1.05 17.10
N GLN A 36 3.02 1.49 17.71
CA GLN A 36 1.68 0.97 17.41
C GLN A 36 1.23 1.39 16.00
N CYS A 37 1.57 2.60 15.54
CA CYS A 37 1.34 3.04 14.17
C CYS A 37 2.04 2.14 13.16
N ARG A 38 3.34 1.86 13.36
CA ARG A 38 4.10 0.93 12.50
C ARG A 38 3.50 -0.48 12.47
N ALA A 39 3.07 -0.99 13.63
CA ALA A 39 2.42 -2.30 13.71
C ALA A 39 1.05 -2.31 13.02
N PHE A 40 0.28 -1.22 13.15
CA PHE A 40 -0.99 -1.02 12.45
C PHE A 40 -0.80 -1.01 10.93
N ASP A 41 0.14 -0.21 10.43
CA ASP A 41 0.44 -0.11 9.01
C ASP A 41 0.88 -1.44 8.41
N ALA A 42 1.79 -2.17 9.08
CA ALA A 42 2.22 -3.48 8.63
C ALA A 42 1.04 -4.47 8.51
N ARG A 43 0.12 -4.44 9.48
CA ARG A 43 -1.07 -5.29 9.47
C ARG A 43 -2.06 -4.88 8.39
N LEU A 44 -2.26 -3.59 8.17
CA LEU A 44 -3.11 -3.07 7.11
C LEU A 44 -2.56 -3.48 5.73
N ILE A 45 -1.26 -3.32 5.50
CA ILE A 45 -0.59 -3.76 4.27
C ILE A 45 -0.81 -5.25 4.02
N LEU A 46 -0.64 -6.11 5.02
CA LEU A 46 -0.88 -7.55 4.89
C LEU A 46 -2.34 -7.88 4.54
N LEU A 47 -3.31 -7.21 5.16
CA LEU A 47 -4.73 -7.40 4.84
C LEU A 47 -5.04 -6.99 3.40
N LEU A 48 -4.51 -5.87 2.94
CA LEU A 48 -4.68 -5.39 1.57
C LEU A 48 -3.97 -6.30 0.57
N ALA A 49 -2.78 -6.80 0.88
CA ALA A 49 -2.05 -7.76 0.05
C ALA A 49 -2.85 -9.06 -0.15
N ASN A 50 -3.43 -9.58 0.94
CA ASN A 50 -4.31 -10.75 0.87
C ASN A 50 -5.59 -10.48 0.07
N HIS A 51 -6.15 -9.26 0.17
CA HIS A 51 -7.33 -8.88 -0.60
C HIS A 51 -7.04 -8.76 -2.11
N VAL A 52 -5.86 -8.24 -2.47
CA VAL A 52 -5.39 -8.15 -3.86
C VAL A 52 -5.14 -9.54 -4.45
N GLY A 53 -4.41 -10.40 -3.73
CA GLY A 53 -4.21 -11.82 -4.09
C GLY A 53 -3.40 -12.08 -5.36
N ASP A 54 -2.91 -11.05 -6.06
CA ASP A 54 -2.10 -11.14 -7.28
C ASP A 54 -0.63 -10.86 -6.95
N GLU A 55 0.20 -11.90 -6.96
CA GLU A 55 1.64 -11.83 -6.67
C GLU A 55 2.39 -10.88 -7.61
N ALA A 56 2.02 -10.83 -8.91
CA ALA A 56 2.67 -9.97 -9.88
C ALA A 56 2.40 -8.48 -9.59
N VAL A 57 1.16 -8.15 -9.23
CA VAL A 57 0.79 -6.78 -8.80
C VAL A 57 1.53 -6.39 -7.52
N LEU A 58 1.63 -7.30 -6.55
CA LEU A 58 2.34 -7.04 -5.29
C LEU A 58 3.84 -6.82 -5.51
N HIS A 59 4.48 -7.62 -6.37
CA HIS A 59 5.89 -7.43 -6.73
C HIS A 59 6.12 -6.08 -7.45
N GLU A 60 5.22 -5.69 -8.36
CA GLU A 60 5.33 -4.37 -9.00
C GLU A 60 5.14 -3.23 -8.00
N ALA A 61 4.19 -3.35 -7.06
CA ALA A 61 3.96 -2.35 -6.02
C ALA A 61 5.19 -2.16 -5.12
N LEU A 62 5.83 -3.25 -4.70
CA LEU A 62 7.05 -3.21 -3.89
C LEU A 62 8.21 -2.53 -4.62
N ARG A 63 8.39 -2.83 -5.91
CA ARG A 63 9.41 -2.19 -6.73
C ARG A 63 9.14 -0.69 -6.87
N ALA A 64 7.90 -0.31 -7.21
CA ALA A 64 7.51 1.09 -7.37
C ALA A 64 7.69 1.90 -6.07
N ALA A 65 7.32 1.33 -4.91
CA ALA A 65 7.52 1.97 -3.61
C ALA A 65 9.02 2.24 -3.33
N ARG A 66 9.90 1.29 -3.66
CA ARG A 66 11.35 1.45 -3.49
C ARG A 66 11.93 2.55 -4.39
N GLU A 67 11.49 2.61 -5.64
CA GLU A 67 11.93 3.63 -6.62
C GLU A 67 11.58 5.05 -6.12
N THR A 68 10.37 5.27 -5.57
CA THR A 68 9.97 6.60 -5.07
C THR A 68 10.80 7.11 -3.88
N MET A 69 11.49 6.22 -3.15
CA MET A 69 12.37 6.61 -2.05
C MET A 69 13.79 6.95 -2.51
N GLU A 70 14.17 6.56 -3.73
CA GLU A 70 15.50 6.83 -4.30
C GLU A 70 15.55 8.17 -5.07
N GLU A 71 14.41 8.80 -5.34
CA GLU A 71 14.30 10.11 -6.01
C GLU A 71 14.40 11.33 -5.07
N THR A 72 14.84 11.13 -3.81
CA THR A 72 15.12 12.23 -2.85
C THR A 72 16.62 12.44 -2.71
#